data_AF-C5BTS8-F1
#
_entry.id   AF-C5BTS8-F1
#
_cell.length_a   1.000
_cell.length_b   1.000
_cell.length_c   1.000
_cell.angle_alpha   90.00
_cell.angle_beta   90.00
_cell.angle_gamma   90.00
#
_symmetry.space_group_name_H-M   'P 1'
#
loop_
_entity.id
_entity.type
_entity.pdbx_description
1 polymer ?
#
loop_
_entity_poly.entity_id
_entity_poly.type
_entity_poly.pdbx_seq_one_letter_code
_entity_poly.pdbx_strand_id
1 'polypeptide(L)'
;MFSGERRNFHPESRAYVEAYIQFYARRVGQEAAGSVGDNEPIAISAKTHLIDHLYKYLDTLDSKCSALLAFCGLTLTAISLMIAFYESKAPKYDFVLQLIFVAVSISSVIALTVINVHWSSAEDLRGRTLDEACRSYYTTMRSRTQRFILARALVLGAVICLGGYVLIDLLGTLHAKAF
;
A
#
# COMPACT_ATOMS: atom_id res chain seq x y z
N MET A 1 -25.68 14.99 -9.56
CA MET A 1 -24.64 15.88 -10.15
C MET A 1 -24.02 16.67 -9.00
N PHE A 2 -22.81 16.32 -8.54
CA PHE A 2 -22.12 17.08 -7.49
C PHE A 2 -21.52 18.34 -8.11
N SER A 3 -22.32 19.41 -8.13
CA SER A 3 -21.86 20.77 -8.35
C SER A 3 -21.56 21.38 -6.99
N GLY A 4 -20.33 21.86 -6.77
CA GLY A 4 -20.12 22.95 -5.81
C GLY A 4 -18.90 22.87 -4.90
N GLU A 5 -18.43 21.70 -4.46
CA GLU A 5 -17.29 21.65 -3.53
C GLU A 5 -16.44 20.40 -3.80
N ARG A 6 -15.43 20.56 -4.67
CA ARG A 6 -14.25 19.67 -4.67
C ARG A 6 -13.45 19.95 -3.40
N ARG A 7 -13.98 19.58 -2.24
CA ARG A 7 -13.12 19.39 -1.07
C ARG A 7 -12.21 18.23 -1.43
N ASN A 8 -10.90 18.46 -1.35
CA ASN A 8 -9.84 17.47 -1.52
C ASN A 8 -9.95 16.42 -0.41
N PHE A 9 -11.01 15.62 -0.44
CA PHE A 9 -11.15 14.49 0.43
C PHE A 9 -10.19 13.43 -0.08
N HIS A 10 -9.09 13.25 0.67
CA HIS A 10 -8.20 12.14 0.43
C HIS A 10 -9.05 10.85 0.51
N PRO A 11 -8.94 9.94 -0.46
CA PRO A 11 -9.70 8.68 -0.48
C PRO A 11 -9.45 7.79 0.74
N GLU A 12 -8.46 8.15 1.57
CA GLU A 12 -8.09 7.48 2.82
C GLU A 12 -8.77 8.09 4.06
N SER A 13 -9.47 9.22 3.93
CA SER A 13 -10.11 9.87 5.07
C SER A 13 -11.39 9.14 5.47
N ARG A 14 -11.53 8.86 6.77
CA ARG A 14 -12.75 8.29 7.37
C ARG A 14 -14.00 9.06 6.94
N ALA A 15 -13.90 10.39 6.89
CA ALA A 15 -14.96 11.28 6.45
C ALA A 15 -15.33 11.08 4.97
N TYR A 16 -14.40 10.75 4.07
CA TYR A 16 -14.72 10.42 2.69
C TYR A 16 -15.46 9.10 2.58
N VAL A 17 -15.00 8.06 3.28
CA VAL A 17 -15.65 6.75 3.28
C VAL A 17 -17.05 6.85 3.90
N GLU A 18 -17.19 7.53 5.04
CA GLU A 18 -18.49 7.80 5.67
C GLU A 18 -19.38 8.68 4.80
N ALA A 19 -18.86 9.72 4.14
CA ALA A 19 -19.64 10.56 3.22
C ALA A 19 -20.02 9.81 1.94
N TYR A 20 -19.17 8.93 1.43
CA TYR A 20 -19.45 8.09 0.26
C TYR A 20 -20.52 7.04 0.59
N ILE A 21 -20.43 6.42 1.78
CA ILE A 21 -21.43 5.50 2.31
C ILE A 21 -22.75 6.23 2.57
N GLN A 22 -22.73 7.42 3.19
CA GLN A 22 -23.94 8.22 3.43
C GLN A 22 -24.55 8.72 2.12
N PHE A 23 -23.73 9.09 1.15
CA PHE A 23 -24.20 9.45 -0.19
C PHE A 23 -24.89 8.25 -0.85
N TYR A 24 -24.29 7.07 -0.78
CA TYR A 24 -24.89 5.85 -1.32
C TYR A 24 -26.15 5.43 -0.56
N ALA A 25 -26.14 5.45 0.78
CA ALA A 25 -27.29 5.14 1.62
C ALA A 25 -28.45 6.12 1.38
N ARG A 26 -28.16 7.41 1.14
CA ARG A 26 -29.18 8.39 0.73
C ARG A 26 -29.71 8.13 -0.67
N ARG A 27 -28.85 7.76 -1.62
CA ARG A 27 -29.25 7.49 -3.00
C ARG A 27 -30.12 6.23 -3.08
N VAL A 28 -29.69 5.17 -2.41
CA VAL A 28 -30.42 3.92 -2.17
C VAL A 28 -31.73 4.20 -1.44
N GLY A 29 -31.71 5.03 -0.39
CA GLY A 29 -32.91 5.41 0.36
C GLY A 29 -33.89 6.28 -0.43
N GLN A 30 -33.41 7.13 -1.34
CA GLN A 30 -34.25 7.92 -2.25
C GLN A 30 -34.85 7.08 -3.38
N GLU A 31 -34.11 6.10 -3.90
CA GLU A 31 -34.62 5.13 -4.87
C GLU A 31 -35.64 4.18 -4.21
N ALA A 32 -35.40 3.77 -2.96
CA ALA A 32 -36.31 2.97 -2.13
C ALA A 32 -37.60 3.72 -1.76
N ALA A 33 -37.52 5.01 -1.40
CA ALA A 33 -38.67 5.83 -1.07
C ALA A 33 -39.62 6.07 -2.27
N GLY A 34 -39.15 5.83 -3.49
CA GLY A 34 -39.97 5.85 -4.71
C GLY A 34 -40.71 4.54 -5.00
N SER A 35 -40.36 3.42 -4.34
CA SER A 35 -40.95 2.10 -4.57
C SER A 35 -41.32 1.42 -3.26
N VAL A 36 -42.59 1.50 -2.88
CA VAL A 36 -43.17 0.98 -1.61
C VAL A 36 -43.23 -0.57 -1.56
N GLY A 37 -42.39 -1.29 -2.30
CA GLY A 37 -42.47 -2.76 -2.43
C GLY A 37 -41.18 -3.53 -2.13
N ASP A 38 -40.01 -3.03 -2.53
CA ASP A 38 -38.82 -3.89 -2.69
C ASP A 38 -37.54 -3.24 -2.11
N ASN A 39 -37.38 -3.25 -0.78
CA ASN A 39 -36.20 -2.67 -0.10
C ASN A 39 -34.99 -3.64 -0.04
N GLU A 40 -35.21 -4.94 -0.24
CA GLU A 40 -34.16 -5.97 -0.29
C GLU A 40 -33.19 -5.85 -1.49
N PRO A 41 -33.64 -5.67 -2.75
CA PRO A 41 -32.72 -5.61 -3.89
C PRO A 41 -31.75 -4.42 -3.83
N ILE A 42 -32.14 -3.33 -3.17
CA ILE A 42 -31.35 -2.11 -3.10
C ILE A 42 -30.20 -2.26 -2.07
N ALA A 43 -30.46 -2.94 -0.95
CA ALA A 43 -29.41 -3.28 0.03
C ALA A 43 -28.38 -4.27 -0.54
N ILE A 44 -28.84 -5.24 -1.35
CA ILE A 44 -27.98 -6.19 -2.05
C ILE A 44 -27.11 -5.46 -3.08
N SER A 45 -27.70 -4.55 -3.87
CA SER A 45 -26.98 -3.73 -4.86
C SER A 45 -25.89 -2.85 -4.21
N ALA A 46 -26.20 -2.21 -3.07
CA ALA A 46 -25.24 -1.40 -2.33
C ALA A 46 -24.06 -2.22 -1.79
N LYS A 47 -24.33 -3.43 -1.28
CA LYS A 47 -23.31 -4.35 -0.79
C LYS A 47 -22.40 -4.86 -1.91
N THR A 48 -22.97 -5.20 -3.06
CA THR A 48 -22.19 -5.59 -4.25
C THR A 48 -21.28 -4.47 -4.72
N HIS A 49 -21.79 -3.23 -4.78
CA HIS A 49 -20.97 -2.07 -5.15
C HIS A 49 -19.83 -1.79 -4.17
N LEU A 50 -20.06 -1.95 -2.86
CA LEU A 50 -19.01 -1.79 -1.84
C LEU A 50 -17.92 -2.86 -2.00
N ILE A 51 -18.32 -4.09 -2.30
CA ILE A 51 -17.42 -5.21 -2.59
C ILE A 51 -16.61 -4.92 -3.85
N ASP A 52 -17.24 -4.47 -4.94
CA ASP A 52 -16.55 -4.12 -6.19
C ASP A 52 -15.54 -2.97 -5.98
N HIS A 53 -15.92 -1.96 -5.20
CA HIS A 53 -15.01 -0.86 -4.86
C HIS A 53 -13.81 -1.35 -4.04
N LEU A 54 -14.03 -2.28 -3.10
CA LEU A 54 -12.95 -2.93 -2.36
C LEU A 54 -12.02 -3.67 -3.29
N TYR A 55 -12.54 -4.49 -4.20
CA TYR A 55 -11.74 -5.23 -5.16
C TYR A 55 -10.89 -4.29 -6.02
N LYS A 56 -11.49 -3.24 -6.58
CA LYS A 56 -10.75 -2.27 -7.38
C LYS A 56 -9.64 -1.56 -6.58
N TYR A 57 -9.90 -1.23 -5.32
CA TYR A 57 -8.89 -0.64 -4.44
C TYR A 57 -7.77 -1.64 -4.14
N LEU A 58 -8.12 -2.88 -3.82
CA LEU A 58 -7.17 -3.95 -3.53
C LEU A 58 -6.32 -4.30 -4.76
N ASP A 59 -6.89 -4.35 -5.96
CA ASP A 59 -6.16 -4.54 -7.22
C ASP A 59 -5.14 -3.43 -7.45
N THR A 60 -5.54 -2.19 -7.19
CA THR A 60 -4.64 -1.04 -7.31
C THR A 60 -3.50 -1.13 -6.30
N LEU A 61 -3.80 -1.56 -5.07
CA LEU A 61 -2.81 -1.73 -4.02
C LEU A 61 -1.87 -2.90 -4.31
N ASP A 62 -2.39 -4.00 -4.84
CA ASP A 62 -1.64 -5.19 -5.24
C ASP A 62 -0.69 -4.88 -6.40
N SER A 63 -1.15 -4.14 -7.42
CA SER A 63 -0.30 -3.65 -8.50
C SER A 63 0.86 -2.79 -7.98
N LYS A 64 0.58 -1.87 -7.05
CA LYS A 64 1.62 -1.04 -6.40
C LYS A 64 2.57 -1.86 -5.54
N CYS A 65 2.07 -2.85 -4.82
CA CYS A 65 2.87 -3.78 -4.03
C CYS A 65 3.76 -4.65 -4.91
N SER A 66 3.27 -5.13 -6.05
CA SER A 66 4.03 -5.88 -7.04
C SER A 66 5.17 -5.04 -7.63
N ALA A 67 4.90 -3.77 -7.97
CA ALA A 67 5.93 -2.83 -8.40
C ALA A 67 6.97 -2.58 -7.28
N LEU A 68 6.52 -2.45 -6.03
CA LEU A 68 7.40 -2.29 -4.87
C LEU A 68 8.30 -3.51 -4.66
N LEU A 69 7.76 -4.73 -4.80
CA LEU A 69 8.52 -5.98 -4.69
C LEU A 69 9.57 -6.10 -5.79
N ALA A 70 9.22 -5.76 -7.03
CA ALA A 70 10.19 -5.72 -8.12
C ALA A 70 11.32 -4.73 -7.81
N PHE A 71 10.99 -3.55 -7.28
CA PHE A 71 11.97 -2.56 -6.84
C PHE A 71 12.86 -3.07 -5.69
N CYS A 72 12.28 -3.75 -4.70
CA CYS A 72 13.05 -4.42 -3.64
C CYS A 72 14.02 -5.46 -4.21
N GLY A 73 13.58 -6.29 -5.17
CA GLY A 73 14.42 -7.29 -5.83
C GLY A 73 15.59 -6.68 -6.59
N LEU A 74 15.35 -5.58 -7.34
CA LEU A 74 16.43 -4.82 -7.99
C LEU A 74 17.42 -4.25 -6.96
N THR A 75 16.91 -3.70 -5.86
CA THR A 75 17.74 -3.14 -4.79
C THR A 75 18.59 -4.21 -4.11
N LEU A 76 18.02 -5.38 -3.80
CA LEU A 76 18.77 -6.51 -3.24
C LEU A 76 19.85 -6.99 -4.21
N THR A 77 19.54 -7.08 -5.50
CA THR A 77 20.52 -7.46 -6.54
C THR A 77 21.69 -6.47 -6.58
N ALA A 78 21.40 -5.17 -6.53
CA ALA A 78 22.43 -4.13 -6.49
C ALA A 78 23.32 -4.26 -5.24
N ILE A 79 22.71 -4.48 -4.06
CA ILE A 79 23.45 -4.68 -2.80
C ILE A 79 24.33 -5.93 -2.87
N SER A 80 23.81 -7.05 -3.39
CA SER A 80 24.58 -8.29 -3.55
C SER A 80 25.78 -8.11 -4.48
N LEU A 81 25.63 -7.37 -5.58
CA LEU A 81 26.75 -7.01 -6.45
C LEU A 81 27.76 -6.14 -5.70
N MET A 82 27.30 -5.12 -4.96
CA MET A 82 28.20 -4.29 -4.17
C MET A 82 28.99 -5.12 -3.15
N ILE A 83 28.34 -6.02 -2.40
CA ILE A 83 29.04 -6.91 -1.46
C ILE A 83 30.09 -7.75 -2.20
N ALA A 84 29.72 -8.41 -3.29
CA ALA A 84 30.62 -9.27 -4.06
C ALA A 84 31.85 -8.53 -4.64
N PHE A 85 31.70 -7.27 -5.05
CA PHE A 85 32.79 -6.47 -5.61
C PHE A 85 33.62 -5.70 -4.56
N TYR A 86 33.05 -5.41 -3.38
CA TYR A 86 33.69 -4.58 -2.36
C TYR A 86 34.20 -5.35 -1.12
N GLU A 87 33.90 -6.64 -0.99
CA GLU A 87 34.28 -7.51 0.15
C GLU A 87 35.78 -7.47 0.51
N SER A 88 36.67 -7.08 -0.41
CA SER A 88 38.12 -7.07 -0.17
C SER A 88 38.71 -5.74 0.32
N LYS A 89 37.96 -4.63 0.31
CA LYS A 89 38.57 -3.29 0.45
C LYS A 89 38.38 -2.59 1.80
N ALA A 90 37.30 -2.85 2.54
CA ALA A 90 37.13 -2.23 3.86
C ALA A 90 36.04 -2.90 4.74
N PRO A 91 36.42 -3.63 5.80
CA PRO A 91 35.49 -4.40 6.65
C PRO A 91 34.52 -3.55 7.48
N LYS A 92 34.77 -2.24 7.63
CA LYS A 92 33.86 -1.33 8.35
C LYS A 92 32.56 -1.03 7.61
N TYR A 93 32.54 -1.22 6.29
CA TYR A 93 31.37 -0.92 5.46
C TYR A 93 30.41 -2.11 5.29
N ASP A 94 30.87 -3.30 5.67
CA ASP A 94 30.11 -4.54 5.53
C ASP A 94 28.86 -4.57 6.42
N PHE A 95 28.98 -4.05 7.65
CA PHE A 95 27.85 -3.96 8.59
C PHE A 95 26.70 -3.06 8.06
N VAL A 96 27.03 -1.94 7.40
CA VAL A 96 26.03 -1.01 6.87
C VAL A 96 25.28 -1.65 5.70
N LEU A 97 26.01 -2.30 4.77
CA LEU A 97 25.42 -3.00 3.64
C LEU A 97 24.53 -4.17 4.09
N GLN A 98 24.95 -4.93 5.10
CA GLN A 98 24.14 -6.00 5.71
C GLN A 98 22.86 -5.44 6.36
N LEU A 99 22.94 -4.30 7.06
CA LEU A 99 21.77 -3.66 7.66
C LEU A 99 20.78 -3.18 6.58
N ILE A 100 21.27 -2.61 5.48
CA ILE A 100 20.44 -2.22 4.32
C ILE A 100 19.80 -3.47 3.70
N PHE A 101 20.54 -4.57 3.53
CA PHE A 101 20.03 -5.83 3.00
C PHE A 101 18.87 -6.39 3.85
N VAL A 102 19.04 -6.40 5.18
CA VAL A 102 17.99 -6.81 6.12
C VAL A 102 16.77 -5.90 6.02
N ALA A 103 16.96 -4.57 5.96
CA ALA A 103 15.87 -3.61 5.84
C ALA A 103 15.03 -3.80 4.56
N VAL A 104 15.68 -4.03 3.42
CA VAL A 104 15.00 -4.30 2.14
C VAL A 104 14.29 -5.67 2.17
N SER A 105 14.88 -6.66 2.83
CA SER A 105 14.27 -7.97 3.03
C SER A 105 12.99 -7.87 3.88
N ILE A 106 13.04 -7.15 5.00
CA ILE A 106 11.86 -6.88 5.85
C ILE A 106 10.78 -6.13 5.05
N SER A 107 11.17 -5.12 4.27
CA SER A 107 10.23 -4.39 3.40
C SER A 107 9.53 -5.34 2.42
N SER A 108 10.27 -6.28 1.83
CA SER A 108 9.72 -7.29 0.91
C SER A 108 8.71 -8.21 1.60
N VAL A 109 9.02 -8.69 2.81
CA VAL A 109 8.09 -9.50 3.62
C VAL A 109 6.82 -8.72 3.92
N ILE A 110 6.92 -7.46 4.37
CA ILE A 110 5.74 -6.62 4.65
C ILE A 110 4.91 -6.42 3.38
N ALA A 111 5.54 -6.14 2.24
CA ALA A 111 4.84 -5.99 0.96
C ALA A 111 4.09 -7.27 0.56
N LEU A 112 4.67 -8.46 0.75
CA LEU A 112 3.99 -9.74 0.53
C LEU A 112 2.76 -9.92 1.44
N THR A 113 2.80 -9.43 2.69
CA THR A 113 1.63 -9.50 3.59
C THR A 113 0.45 -8.65 3.13
N VAL A 114 0.67 -7.66 2.25
CA VAL A 114 -0.41 -6.83 1.68
C VAL A 114 -1.15 -7.59 0.57
N ILE A 115 -0.41 -8.40 -0.19
CA ILE A 115 -0.89 -9.20 -1.33
C ILE A 115 -1.67 -10.44 -0.84
N ASN A 116 -1.15 -11.13 0.18
CA ASN A 116 -1.63 -12.45 0.63
C ASN A 116 -3.09 -12.51 1.14
N VAL A 117 -3.80 -11.39 1.25
CA VAL A 117 -5.15 -11.34 1.86
C VAL A 117 -6.25 -11.11 0.80
N HIS A 118 -5.96 -11.29 -0.49
CA HIS A 118 -6.94 -11.05 -1.56
C HIS A 118 -8.16 -12.00 -1.50
N TRP A 119 -7.99 -13.22 -0.96
CA TRP A 119 -9.05 -14.25 -0.98
C TRP A 119 -9.94 -14.29 0.27
N SER A 120 -9.42 -14.12 1.50
CA SER A 120 -10.25 -14.30 2.70
C SER A 120 -11.22 -13.14 2.96
N SER A 121 -10.90 -11.92 2.53
CA SER A 121 -11.66 -10.72 2.92
C SER A 121 -13.03 -10.63 2.25
N ALA A 122 -13.21 -11.19 1.05
CA ALA A 122 -14.45 -11.07 0.30
C ALA A 122 -15.53 -12.06 0.73
N GLU A 123 -15.14 -13.29 1.10
CA GLU A 123 -16.06 -14.26 1.71
C GLU A 123 -16.54 -13.77 3.08
N ASP A 124 -15.64 -13.18 3.87
CA ASP A 124 -15.97 -12.56 5.15
C ASP A 124 -17.01 -11.43 5.03
N LEU A 125 -17.05 -10.72 3.89
CA LEU A 125 -17.97 -9.61 3.64
C LEU A 125 -19.35 -10.08 3.15
N ARG A 126 -19.44 -11.24 2.50
CA ARG A 126 -20.71 -11.77 1.98
C ARG A 126 -21.68 -12.19 3.08
N GLY A 127 -21.20 -12.67 4.22
CA GLY A 127 -22.04 -13.10 5.34
C GLY A 127 -22.49 -11.99 6.32
N ARG A 128 -21.96 -10.77 6.22
CA ARG A 128 -22.15 -9.71 7.24
C ARG A 128 -23.23 -8.70 6.88
N THR A 129 -23.77 -8.02 7.90
CA THR A 129 -24.66 -6.86 7.71
C THR A 129 -23.91 -5.70 7.03
N LEU A 130 -24.63 -4.76 6.42
CA LEU A 130 -24.02 -3.64 5.66
C LEU A 130 -23.06 -2.81 6.54
N ASP A 131 -23.43 -2.52 7.78
CA ASP A 131 -22.61 -1.74 8.71
C ASP A 131 -21.33 -2.48 9.15
N GLU A 132 -21.44 -3.79 9.41
CA GLU A 132 -20.29 -4.64 9.73
C GLU A 132 -19.36 -4.80 8.53
N ALA A 133 -19.93 -4.93 7.33
CA ALA A 133 -19.17 -4.98 6.08
C ALA A 133 -18.40 -3.68 5.86
N CYS A 134 -19.02 -2.52 6.11
CA CYS A 134 -18.37 -1.20 6.05
C CYS A 134 -17.23 -1.05 7.08
N ARG A 135 -17.41 -1.49 8.32
CA ARG A 135 -16.35 -1.45 9.34
C ARG A 135 -15.17 -2.38 8.99
N SER A 136 -15.48 -3.58 8.53
CA SER A 136 -14.48 -4.55 8.08
C SER A 136 -13.70 -4.05 6.86
N TYR A 137 -14.40 -3.41 5.91
CA TYR A 137 -13.81 -2.71 4.76
C TYR A 137 -12.78 -1.66 5.21
N TYR A 138 -13.20 -0.75 6.08
CA TYR A 138 -12.35 0.38 6.49
C TYR A 138 -11.10 -0.09 7.26
N THR A 139 -11.27 -1.07 8.16
CA THR A 139 -10.15 -1.63 8.93
C THR A 139 -9.16 -2.37 8.04
N THR A 140 -9.66 -3.16 7.08
CA THR A 140 -8.82 -3.89 6.11
C THR A 140 -8.07 -2.93 5.20
N MET A 141 -8.77 -1.96 4.62
CA MET A 141 -8.19 -0.93 3.76
C MET A 141 -7.08 -0.20 4.51
N ARG A 142 -7.40 0.40 5.67
CA ARG A 142 -6.43 1.18 6.47
C ARG A 142 -5.21 0.36 6.88
N SER A 143 -5.41 -0.87 7.35
CA SER A 143 -4.30 -1.73 7.78
C SER A 143 -3.35 -2.03 6.62
N ARG A 144 -3.89 -2.35 5.42
CA ARG A 144 -3.09 -2.63 4.24
C ARG A 144 -2.37 -1.38 3.71
N THR A 145 -3.04 -0.23 3.68
CA THR A 145 -2.43 1.05 3.31
C THR A 145 -1.26 1.38 4.23
N GLN A 146 -1.42 1.20 5.55
CA GLN A 146 -0.35 1.44 6.52
C GLN A 146 0.85 0.51 6.30
N ARG A 147 0.62 -0.78 6.07
CA ARG A 147 1.68 -1.74 5.76
C ARG A 147 2.41 -1.38 4.46
N PHE A 148 1.68 -0.97 3.42
CA PHE A 148 2.28 -0.50 2.17
C PHE A 148 3.13 0.76 2.38
N ILE A 149 2.62 1.76 3.12
CA ILE A 149 3.37 2.98 3.45
C ILE A 149 4.66 2.63 4.22
N LEU A 150 4.57 1.74 5.19
CA LEU A 150 5.74 1.29 5.97
C LEU A 150 6.77 0.57 5.10
N ALA A 151 6.33 -0.38 4.27
CA ALA A 151 7.21 -1.10 3.35
C ALA A 151 7.91 -0.13 2.38
N ARG A 152 7.14 0.81 1.82
CA ARG A 152 7.66 1.84 0.91
C ARG A 152 8.66 2.75 1.61
N ALA A 153 8.38 3.21 2.83
CA ALA A 153 9.29 4.07 3.58
C ALA A 153 10.61 3.36 3.90
N LEU A 154 10.56 2.07 4.26
CA LEU A 154 11.75 1.26 4.54
C LEU A 154 12.64 1.12 3.31
N VAL A 155 12.09 0.75 2.14
CA VAL A 155 12.92 0.57 0.94
C VAL A 155 13.45 1.90 0.42
N LEU A 156 12.68 3.00 0.49
CA LEU A 156 13.18 4.32 0.12
C LEU A 156 14.30 4.79 1.05
N GLY A 157 14.15 4.58 2.37
CA GLY A 157 15.20 4.86 3.34
C GLY A 157 16.47 4.06 3.05
N ALA A 158 16.34 2.76 2.76
CA ALA A 158 17.45 1.89 2.38
C ALA A 158 18.16 2.39 1.12
N VAL A 159 17.42 2.80 0.08
CA VAL A 159 17.99 3.33 -1.17
C VAL A 159 18.68 4.68 -0.96
N ILE A 160 18.13 5.57 -0.12
CA ILE A 160 18.78 6.84 0.23
C ILE A 160 20.11 6.57 0.97
N CYS A 161 20.11 5.64 1.92
CA CYS A 161 21.34 5.23 2.62
C CYS A 161 22.36 4.63 1.65
N LEU A 162 21.93 3.78 0.73
CA LEU A 162 22.79 3.19 -0.30
C LEU A 162 23.36 4.26 -1.24
N GLY A 163 22.55 5.20 -1.69
CA GLY A 163 23.00 6.32 -2.53
C GLY A 163 23.98 7.24 -1.82
N GLY A 164 23.71 7.56 -0.54
CA GLY A 164 24.65 8.31 0.30
C GLY A 164 25.98 7.58 0.49
N TYR A 165 25.93 6.25 0.66
CA TYR A 165 27.12 5.41 0.74
C TYR A 165 27.98 5.49 -0.54
N VAL A 166 27.36 5.31 -1.71
CA VAL A 166 28.06 5.42 -3.00
C VAL A 166 28.65 6.81 -3.21
N LEU A 167 27.94 7.86 -2.80
CA LEU A 167 28.42 9.24 -2.92
C LEU A 167 29.66 9.49 -2.06
N ILE A 168 29.67 9.01 -0.82
CA ILE A 168 30.82 9.15 0.09
C ILE A 168 32.04 8.42 -0.47
N ASP A 169 31.87 7.19 -0.98
CA ASP A 169 32.95 6.41 -1.60
C ASP A 169 33.52 7.13 -2.85
N LEU A 170 32.63 7.65 -3.70
CA LEU A 170 33.03 8.40 -4.90
C LEU A 170 33.81 9.67 -4.54
N LEU A 171 33.37 10.43 -3.54
CA LEU A 171 34.08 11.62 -3.08
C LEU A 171 35.45 11.28 -2.48
N GLY A 172 35.55 10.19 -1.71
CA GLY A 172 36.81 9.69 -1.16
C GLY A 172 37.81 9.30 -2.24
N THR A 173 37.36 8.57 -3.27
CA THR A 173 38.22 8.17 -4.39
C THR A 173 38.67 9.35 -5.25
N LEU A 174 37.83 10.36 -5.45
CA LEU A 174 38.20 11.59 -6.16
C LEU A 174 39.26 12.37 -5.39
N HIS A 175 39.11 12.52 -4.07
CA HIS A 175 40.09 13.20 -3.23
C HIS A 175 41.44 12.47 -3.24
N ALA A 176 41.44 11.13 -3.19
CA ALA A 176 42.66 10.33 -3.21
C ALA A 176 43.42 10.38 -4.55
N LYS A 177 42.75 10.75 -5.66
CA LYS A 177 43.39 10.92 -6.97
C LYS A 177 43.90 12.35 -7.23
N ALA A 178 43.44 13.32 -6.44
CA ALA A 178 43.80 14.72 -6.60
C ALA A 178 45.11 15.10 -5.87
N PHE A 179 45.62 14.22 -5.00
CA PHE A 179 46.86 14.35 -4.24
C PHE A 179 47.78 13.16 -4.52
#